data_AF-A0A8X6K3U7-F1
#
_entry.id   AF-A0A8X6K3U7-F1
#
_cell.length_a   1.000
_cell.length_b   1.000
_cell.length_c   1.000
_cell.angle_alpha   90.00
_cell.angle_beta   90.00
_cell.angle_gamma   90.00
#
_symmetry.space_group_name_H-M   'P 1'
#
loop_
_entity.id
_entity.type
_entity.pdbx_description
1 polymer ?
#
loop_
_entity_poly.entity_id
_entity_poly.type
_entity_poly.pdbx_seq_one_letter_code
_entity_poly.pdbx_strand_id
1 'polypeptide(L)'
;MNAKFQKWGIFDKHLSIDEMMIRYYGHHYFKQYVKGKPIRFGYKMLALCGNNGYCYNFDLYCGKEVVDAASTVILSKEPLGNRVVKKMLQPVTDPKMSYNLF
;
A
#
# COMPACT_ATOMS: atom_id res chain seq x y z
N MET A 1 12.08 2.45 1.35
CA MET A 1 11.48 2.92 2.61
C MET A 1 10.76 1.79 3.33
N ASN A 2 9.82 1.11 2.66
CA ASN A 2 9.01 0.02 3.24
C ASN A 2 9.86 -1.11 3.88
N ALA A 3 10.99 -1.48 3.28
CA ALA A 3 11.90 -2.48 3.87
C ALA A 3 12.33 -2.15 5.31
N LYS A 4 12.52 -0.86 5.65
CA LYS A 4 12.84 -0.46 7.03
C LYS A 4 11.62 -0.60 7.94
N PHE A 5 10.44 -0.21 7.47
CA PHE A 5 9.20 -0.31 8.26
C PHE A 5 8.80 -1.76 8.53
N GLN A 6 9.02 -2.64 7.55
CA GLN A 6 8.80 -4.09 7.69
C GLN A 6 9.84 -4.75 8.59
N LYS A 7 11.11 -4.30 8.54
CA LYS A 7 12.18 -4.84 9.38
C LYS A 7 12.00 -4.50 10.86
N TRP A 8 11.62 -3.26 11.17
CA TRP A 8 11.52 -2.76 12.55
C TRP A 8 10.10 -2.81 13.12
N GLY A 9 9.09 -3.00 12.28
CA GLY A 9 7.70 -3.17 12.70
C GLY A 9 7.43 -4.60 13.11
N ILE A 10 7.03 -4.81 14.37
CA ILE A 10 6.49 -6.10 14.81
C ILE A 10 5.06 -6.20 14.28
N PHE A 11 4.77 -7.19 13.43
CA PHE A 11 3.44 -7.36 12.86
C PHE A 11 2.41 -7.68 13.94
N ASP A 12 1.30 -6.94 13.91
CA ASP A 12 0.14 -7.19 14.75
C ASP A 12 -0.75 -8.28 14.12
N LYS A 13 -1.52 -8.98 14.96
CA LYS A 13 -2.51 -9.97 14.53
C LYS A 13 -3.62 -9.33 13.70
N HIS A 14 -3.99 -8.09 14.03
CA HIS A 14 -5.04 -7.36 13.33
C HIS A 14 -4.41 -6.28 12.45
N LEU A 15 -4.64 -6.41 11.14
CA LEU A 15 -4.12 -5.51 10.13
C LEU A 15 -5.28 -4.87 9.36
N SER A 16 -5.11 -3.61 9.00
CA SER A 16 -6.04 -2.84 8.18
C SER A 16 -5.32 -2.33 6.93
N ILE A 17 -6.01 -2.40 5.79
CA ILE A 17 -5.57 -1.81 4.52
C ILE A 17 -6.59 -0.76 4.14
N ASP A 18 -6.17 0.49 4.05
CA ASP A 18 -7.04 1.59 3.67
C ASP A 18 -6.30 2.68 2.89
N GLU A 19 -7.07 3.61 2.33
CA GLU A 19 -6.60 4.73 1.54
C GLU A 19 -6.24 5.94 2.41
N MET A 20 -4.98 6.35 2.37
CA MET A 20 -4.48 7.60 2.96
C MET A 20 -4.36 8.71 1.90
N MET A 21 -4.57 9.96 2.32
CA MET A 21 -4.41 11.16 1.46
C MET A 21 -3.27 12.04 2.00
N ILE A 22 -2.27 12.30 1.16
CA ILE A 22 -1.22 13.29 1.43
C ILE A 22 -1.58 14.61 0.76
N ARG A 23 -1.70 15.67 1.55
CA ARG A 23 -2.07 17.02 1.08
C ARG A 23 -1.05 17.53 0.06
N TYR A 24 -1.51 17.81 -1.16
CA TYR A 24 -0.70 18.42 -2.22
C TYR A 24 -1.57 19.23 -3.18
N TYR A 25 -1.18 20.49 -3.41
CA TYR A 25 -1.96 21.42 -4.24
C TYR A 25 -1.31 21.80 -5.57
N GLY A 26 -0.05 21.41 -5.81
CA GLY A 26 0.66 21.74 -7.05
C GLY A 26 0.09 21.04 -8.29
N HIS A 27 0.67 21.39 -9.44
CA HIS A 27 0.27 20.84 -10.73
C HIS A 27 1.07 19.57 -11.02
N HIS A 28 0.50 18.40 -10.71
CA HIS A 28 1.08 17.12 -11.08
C HIS A 28 -0.01 16.11 -11.43
N TYR A 29 0.21 15.32 -12.48
CA TYR A 29 -0.79 14.47 -13.12
C TYR A 29 -1.38 13.35 -12.22
N PHE A 30 -0.58 12.70 -11.37
CA PHE A 30 -1.04 11.65 -10.45
C PHE A 30 -1.82 12.13 -9.21
N LYS A 31 -1.96 13.45 -9.02
CA LYS A 31 -2.78 14.01 -7.94
C LYS A 31 -4.23 13.55 -8.09
N GLN A 32 -4.80 13.03 -7.01
CA GLN A 32 -6.17 12.56 -6.98
C GLN A 32 -7.09 13.56 -6.29
N TYR A 33 -8.34 13.61 -6.76
CA TYR A 33 -9.45 14.27 -6.09
C TYR A 33 -10.37 13.20 -5.48
N VAL A 34 -10.57 13.24 -4.15
CA VAL A 34 -11.46 12.32 -3.45
C VAL A 34 -12.56 13.12 -2.76
N LYS A 35 -13.80 13.00 -3.25
CA LYS A 35 -14.97 13.66 -2.66
C LYS A 35 -15.23 13.08 -1.27
N GLY A 36 -15.52 13.95 -0.29
CA GLY A 36 -15.88 13.55 1.07
C GLY A 36 -14.71 13.38 2.05
N LYS A 37 -13.44 13.37 1.59
CA LYS A 37 -12.30 13.40 2.51
C LYS A 37 -11.98 14.83 2.98
N PRO A 38 -11.49 15.02 4.23
CA PRO A 38 -11.03 16.32 4.70
C PRO A 38 -9.97 16.94 3.79
N ILE A 39 -9.02 16.11 3.32
CA ILE A 39 -8.04 16.46 2.29
C ILE A 39 -8.57 15.96 0.94
N ARG A 40 -9.22 16.85 0.20
CA ARG A 40 -9.84 16.50 -1.09
C ARG A 40 -8.85 16.34 -2.23
N PHE A 41 -7.76 17.10 -2.23
CA PHE A 41 -6.74 17.10 -3.28
C PHE A 41 -5.39 16.68 -2.71
N GLY A 42 -4.77 15.67 -3.32
CA GLY A 42 -3.51 15.15 -2.81
C GLY A 42 -3.03 13.90 -3.51
N TYR A 43 -1.97 13.31 -2.97
CA TYR A 43 -1.53 11.98 -3.37
C TYR A 43 -2.30 10.93 -2.59
N LYS A 44 -2.90 10.01 -3.33
CA LYS A 44 -3.60 8.86 -2.76
C LYS A 44 -2.59 7.74 -2.56
N MET A 45 -2.61 7.14 -1.38
CA MET A 45 -1.77 6.00 -1.04
C MET A 45 -2.60 4.90 -0.40
N LEU A 46 -2.24 3.66 -0.65
CA LEU A 46 -2.75 2.51 0.08
C LEU A 46 -1.77 2.24 1.22
N ALA A 47 -2.26 2.11 2.45
CA ALA A 47 -1.43 1.88 3.62
C ALA A 47 -1.90 0.61 4.34
N LEU A 48 -0.95 -0.26 4.68
CA LEU A 48 -1.12 -1.41 5.57
C LEU A 48 -0.66 -0.99 6.97
N CYS A 49 -1.60 -0.95 7.91
CA CYS A 49 -1.34 -0.56 9.28
C CYS A 49 -1.84 -1.62 10.28
N GLY A 50 -1.20 -1.67 11.44
CA GLY A 50 -1.67 -2.48 12.58
C GLY A 50 -2.69 -1.73 13.44
N ASN A 51 -3.30 -2.43 14.40
CA ASN A 51 -4.20 -1.80 15.36
C ASN A 51 -3.47 -0.77 16.25
N ASN A 52 -2.16 -0.94 16.43
CA ASN A 52 -1.27 0.03 17.08
C ASN A 52 -1.03 1.33 16.27
N GLY A 53 -1.56 1.44 15.05
CA GLY A 53 -1.36 2.59 14.16
C GLY A 53 -0.02 2.59 13.43
N TYR A 54 0.82 1.57 13.60
CA TYR A 54 2.10 1.46 12.89
C TYR A 54 1.89 1.07 11.43
N CYS A 55 2.53 1.79 10.50
CA CYS A 55 2.45 1.52 9.07
C CYS A 55 3.58 0.57 8.64
N TYR A 56 3.22 -0.63 8.21
CA TYR A 56 4.18 -1.65 7.78
C TYR A 56 4.53 -1.50 6.30
N ASN A 57 3.54 -1.16 5.47
CA ASN A 57 3.71 -1.08 4.03
C ASN A 57 2.80 0.02 3.48
N PHE A 58 3.27 0.73 2.47
CA PHE A 58 2.44 1.69 1.76
C PHE A 58 2.79 1.70 0.29
N ASP A 59 1.80 1.99 -0.54
CA ASP A 59 1.97 2.03 -1.98
C ASP A 59 1.26 3.26 -2.56
N LEU A 60 1.94 3.94 -3.48
CA LEU A 60 1.49 5.19 -4.05
C LEU A 60 0.59 4.90 -5.25
N TYR A 61 -0.62 5.47 -5.24
CA TYR A 61 -1.53 5.31 -6.35
C TYR A 61 -1.14 6.24 -7.51
N CYS A 62 -0.56 5.65 -8.56
CA CYS A 62 -0.11 6.35 -9.76
C CYS A 62 -1.14 6.35 -10.91
N GLY A 63 -2.38 5.91 -10.67
CA GLY A 63 -3.41 5.79 -11.72
C GLY A 63 -3.41 4.40 -12.37
N LYS A 64 -3.30 4.36 -13.71
CA LYS A 64 -3.27 3.10 -14.46
C LYS A 64 -1.85 2.54 -14.46
N GLU A 65 -1.64 1.43 -13.75
CA GLU A 65 -0.38 0.70 -13.80
C GLU A 65 -0.19 0.11 -15.21
N VAL A 66 0.98 0.37 -15.82
CA VAL A 66 1.45 -0.37 -17.00
C VAL A 66 2.06 -1.64 -16.45
N VAL A 67 1.32 -2.74 -16.52
CA VAL A 67 1.81 -4.05 -16.07
C VAL A 67 2.67 -4.62 -17.18
N ASP A 68 3.95 -4.89 -16.90
CA ASP A 68 4.83 -5.56 -17.86
C ASP A 68 4.26 -6.93 -18.25
N ALA A 69 4.38 -7.28 -19.53
CA ALA A 69 3.73 -8.44 -20.15
C ALA A 69 4.00 -9.79 -19.42
N ALA A 70 5.09 -9.90 -18.67
CA ALA A 70 5.47 -11.10 -17.91
C ALA A 70 4.66 -11.30 -16.61
N SER A 71 4.22 -10.23 -15.95
CA SER A 71 3.40 -10.29 -14.72
C SER A 71 1.90 -10.45 -15.01
N THR A 72 1.53 -10.36 -16.29
CA THR A 72 0.17 -10.22 -16.79
C THR A 72 -0.70 -11.44 -16.54
N VAL A 73 -0.19 -12.67 -16.51
CA VAL A 73 -1.08 -13.85 -16.59
C VAL A 73 -1.84 -14.13 -15.28
N ILE A 74 -1.25 -13.86 -14.11
CA ILE A 74 -1.85 -14.20 -12.81
C ILE A 74 -2.60 -13.00 -12.21
N LEU A 75 -2.04 -11.79 -12.32
CA LEU A 75 -2.63 -10.59 -11.74
C LEU A 75 -3.77 -10.02 -12.60
N SER A 76 -3.72 -10.12 -13.93
CA SER A 76 -4.73 -9.47 -14.81
C SER A 76 -6.14 -10.09 -14.71
N LYS A 77 -6.27 -11.32 -14.22
CA LYS A 77 -7.57 -11.98 -14.04
C LYS A 77 -8.33 -11.50 -12.80
N GLU A 78 -7.66 -10.85 -11.85
CA GLU A 78 -8.27 -10.48 -10.57
C GLU A 78 -8.72 -9.01 -10.54
N PRO A 79 -9.86 -8.71 -9.90
CA PRO A 79 -10.32 -7.35 -9.73
C PRO A 79 -9.29 -6.53 -8.92
N LEU A 80 -9.26 -5.22 -9.14
CA LEU A 80 -8.26 -4.32 -8.55
C LEU A 80 -8.15 -4.47 -7.03
N GLY A 81 -9.28 -4.60 -6.33
CA GLY A 81 -9.29 -4.76 -4.88
C GLY A 81 -8.48 -5.98 -4.40
N ASN A 82 -8.67 -7.13 -5.04
CA ASN A 82 -7.95 -8.36 -4.67
C ASN A 82 -6.44 -8.23 -4.95
N ARG A 83 -6.08 -7.66 -6.10
CA ARG A 83 -4.67 -7.39 -6.44
C ARG A 83 -3.99 -6.49 -5.41
N VAL A 84 -4.66 -5.41 -5.01
CA VAL A 84 -4.17 -4.48 -4.00
C VAL A 84 -3.95 -5.21 -2.68
N VAL A 85 -4.93 -5.98 -2.20
CA VAL A 85 -4.82 -6.72 -0.94
C VAL A 85 -3.64 -7.68 -0.97
N LYS A 86 -3.50 -8.48 -2.02
CA LYS A 86 -2.38 -9.43 -2.18
C LYS A 86 -1.02 -8.74 -2.23
N LYS A 87 -0.91 -7.64 -3.00
CA LYS A 87 0.32 -6.84 -3.09
C LYS A 87 0.72 -6.27 -1.72
N MET A 88 -0.25 -5.76 -0.97
CA MET A 88 0.00 -5.15 0.33
C MET A 88 0.36 -6.18 1.41
N LEU A 89 -0.23 -7.38 1.38
CA LEU A 89 -0.01 -8.46 2.35
C LEU A 89 1.21 -9.34 2.08
N GLN A 90 1.86 -9.23 0.93
CA GLN A 90 3.07 -9.99 0.59
C GLN A 90 4.14 -10.02 1.72
N PRO A 91 4.43 -8.90 2.44
CA PRO A 91 5.42 -8.91 3.51
C PRO A 91 5.00 -9.69 4.77
N VAL A 92 3.69 -9.92 4.94
CA VAL A 92 3.12 -10.63 6.10
C VAL A 92 3.11 -12.14 5.86
N THR A 93 2.82 -12.55 4.62
CA THR A 93 2.72 -13.98 4.24
C THR A 93 4.06 -14.69 4.18
N ASP A 94 5.12 -13.98 3.81
CA ASP A 94 6.50 -14.48 3.83
C ASP A 94 7.35 -13.63 4.80
N PRO A 95 7.32 -13.91 6.11
CA PRO A 95 8.11 -13.20 7.10
C PRO A 95 9.59 -13.65 7.06
N LYS A 96 10.24 -13.62 5.90
CA LYS A 96 11.66 -13.97 5.73
C LYS A 96 12.61 -12.99 6.46
N MET A 97 12.09 -11.90 7.02
CA MET A 97 12.86 -10.77 7.56
C MET A 97 12.57 -10.41 9.02
N SER A 98 11.50 -10.93 9.65
CA SER A 98 11.09 -10.48 11.00
C SER A 98 11.66 -11.31 12.15
N TYR A 99 12.14 -12.53 11.88
CA TYR A 99 12.60 -13.46 12.93
C TYR A 99 14.12 -13.56 13.11
N ASN A 100 14.94 -12.82 12.35
CA ASN A 100 16.39 -12.72 12.61
C ASN A 100 16.72 -11.73 13.73
N LEU A 101 15.92 -11.76 14.79
CA LEU A 101 16.15 -11.08 16.06
C LEU A 101 16.57 -12.12 17.09
N PHE A 102 17.57 -12.94 16.77
CA PHE A 102 18.61 -13.53 17.63
C PHE A 102 19.62 -14.23 16.72
#